data_AF-A0A3L7UZF0-F1
#
_entry.id   AF-A0A3L7UZF0-F1
#
_cell.length_a   1.000
_cell.length_b   1.000
_cell.length_c   1.000
_cell.angle_alpha   90.00
_cell.angle_beta   90.00
_cell.angle_gamma   90.00
#
_symmetry.space_group_name_H-M   'P 1'
#
loop_
_entity.id
_entity.type
_entity.pdbx_description
1 polymer ?
#
loop_
_entity_poly.entity_id
_entity_poly.type
_entity_poly.pdbx_seq_one_letter_code
_entity_poly.pdbx_strand_id
1 'polypeptide(L)' 'MPRQKNAIPSYLLHKKSGQARVRIAGRDHLLGRYGSDESRIRYGELIAKFASGVPIDPLAA' A
#
# COMPACT_ATOMS: atom_id res chain seq x y z
N MET A 1 -16.83 18.48 2.33
CA MET A 1 -15.59 18.86 1.62
C MET A 1 -15.08 17.62 0.87
N PRO A 2 -14.84 17.66 -0.44
CA PRO A 2 -14.22 16.53 -1.14
C PRO A 2 -12.84 16.28 -0.51
N ARG A 3 -12.64 15.09 0.07
CA ARG A 3 -11.37 14.73 0.68
C ARG A 3 -10.29 14.80 -0.42
N GLN A 4 -9.31 15.68 -0.26
CA GLN A 4 -8.13 15.68 -1.12
C GLN A 4 -7.61 14.25 -1.16
N LYS A 5 -7.59 13.65 -2.35
CA LYS A 5 -7.01 12.33 -2.53
C LYS A 5 -5.52 12.50 -2.26
N ASN A 6 -5.06 12.03 -1.09
CA ASN A 6 -3.63 11.97 -0.82
C ASN A 6 -2.97 11.26 -2.00
N ALA A 7 -2.06 11.97 -2.68
CA ALA A 7 -1.36 11.44 -3.85
C ALA A 7 -0.51 10.22 -3.48
N ILE A 8 -0.09 10.13 -2.21
CA ILE A 8 0.71 9.02 -1.68
C ILE A 8 -0.11 8.26 -0.64
N PRO A 9 -0.45 7.00 -0.90
CA PRO A 9 -1.07 6.09 0.05
C PRO A 9 -0.24 5.94 1.34
N SER A 10 -0.89 5.99 2.50
CA SER A 10 -0.21 5.89 3.80
C SER A 10 0.18 4.46 4.16
N TYR A 11 1.37 4.30 4.73
CA TYR A 11 1.83 3.06 5.36
C TYR A 11 1.18 2.91 6.75
N LEU A 12 0.37 1.88 6.94
CA LEU A 12 -0.47 1.70 8.12
C LEU A 12 -0.25 0.35 8.79
N LEU A 13 -0.40 0.29 10.11
CA LEU A 13 -0.42 -0.96 10.87
C LEU A 13 -1.81 -1.60 10.83
N HIS A 14 -1.89 -2.83 10.37
CA HIS A 14 -3.04 -3.68 10.58
C HIS A 14 -2.99 -4.31 11.98
N LYS A 15 -3.66 -3.66 12.94
CA LYS A 15 -3.61 -4.02 14.36
C LYS A 15 -3.91 -5.49 14.65
N LYS A 16 -4.85 -6.10 13.92
CA LYS A 16 -5.26 -7.50 14.15
C LYS A 16 -4.19 -8.52 13.79
N SER A 17 -3.44 -8.31 12.70
CA SER A 17 -2.39 -9.26 12.27
C SER A 17 -0.97 -8.81 12.59
N GLY A 18 -0.78 -7.56 13.06
CA GLY A 18 0.54 -6.99 13.25
C GLY A 18 1.30 -6.72 11.94
N GLN A 19 0.61 -6.77 10.80
CA GLN A 19 1.22 -6.57 9.48
C GLN A 19 1.09 -5.11 9.04
N ALA A 20 2.04 -4.65 8.25
CA ALA A 20 1.92 -3.43 7.49
C ALA A 20 0.90 -3.60 6.36
N ARG A 21 0.16 -2.53 6.11
CA ARG A 21 -0.80 -2.44 5.02
C ARG A 21 -0.75 -1.07 4.36
N VAL A 22 -1.09 -1.03 3.08
CA VAL A 22 -1.33 0.20 2.33
C VAL A 22 -2.67 0.09 1.62
N ARG A 23 -3.46 1.18 1.62
CA ARG A 23 -4.78 1.19 0.97
C ARG A 23 -4.69 1.92 -0.36
N ILE A 24 -4.87 1.20 -1.46
CA ILE A 24 -4.75 1.71 -2.83
C ILE A 24 -6.01 1.34 -3.61
N ALA A 25 -6.59 2.31 -4.33
CA ALA A 25 -7.81 2.10 -5.12
C ALA A 25 -8.96 1.39 -4.39
N GLY A 26 -9.07 1.59 -3.06
CA GLY A 26 -10.09 0.96 -2.23
C GLY A 26 -9.75 -0.43 -1.69
N ARG A 27 -8.62 -1.02 -2.11
CA ARG A 27 -8.11 -2.33 -1.67
C ARG A 27 -6.99 -2.18 -0.65
N ASP A 28 -6.90 -3.10 0.31
CA ASP A 28 -5.81 -3.16 1.30
C ASP A 28 -4.76 -4.17 0.83
N HIS A 29 -3.51 -3.74 0.69
CA HIS A 29 -2.38 -4.61 0.36
C HIS A 29 -1.54 -4.84 1.61
N LEU A 30 -1.37 -6.12 1.99
CA LEU A 30 -0.51 -6.50 3.10
C LEU A 30 0.96 -6.58 2.64
N LEU A 31 1.85 -5.98 3.43
CA LEU A 31 3.25 -5.82 3.08
C LEU A 31 4.16 -6.78 3.88
N GLY A 32 3.63 -7.44 4.91
CA GLY A 32 4.39 -8.26 5.85
C GLY A 32 4.44 -7.61 7.23
N ARG A 33 5.38 -8.02 8.10
CA ARG A 33 5.44 -7.54 9.49
C ARG A 33 5.61 -6.02 9.55
N TYR A 34 4.80 -5.33 10.35
CA TYR A 34 4.91 -3.87 10.45
C TYR A 34 6.26 -3.43 10.98
N GLY A 35 6.95 -2.61 10.19
CA GLY A 35 8.22 -2.00 10.55
C GLY A 35 9.44 -2.83 10.15
N SER A 36 9.25 -4.00 9.53
CA SER A 36 10.36 -4.76 8.96
C SER A 36 10.89 -4.10 7.68
N ASP A 37 12.15 -4.34 7.35
CA ASP A 37 12.75 -3.87 6.10
C ASP A 37 11.99 -4.41 4.89
N GLU A 38 11.60 -5.67 4.90
CA GLU A 38 10.78 -6.30 3.85
C GLU A 38 9.47 -5.52 3.61
N SER A 39 8.77 -5.12 4.68
CA SER A 39 7.53 -4.37 4.57
C SER A 39 7.72 -2.96 3.99
N ARG A 40 8.87 -2.33 4.27
CA ARG A 40 9.24 -1.02 3.74
C ARG A 40 9.66 -1.09 2.28
N ILE A 41 10.40 -2.14 1.89
CA ILE A 41 10.77 -2.40 0.50
C ILE A 41 9.50 -2.60 -0.34
N ARG A 42 8.60 -3.49 0.09
CA ARG A 42 7.32 -3.72 -0.60
C ARG A 42 6.45 -2.48 -0.65
N TYR A 43 6.44 -1.66 0.41
CA TYR A 43 5.77 -0.36 0.38
C TYR A 43 6.33 0.53 -0.74
N GLY A 44 7.66 0.68 -0.80
CA GLY A 44 8.32 1.46 -1.84
C GLY A 44 7.98 0.99 -3.25
N GLU A 45 8.05 -0.33 -3.50
CA GLU A 45 7.68 -0.93 -4.78
C GLU A 45 6.22 -0.66 -5.17
N LEU A 46 5.30 -0.80 -4.22
CA LEU A 46 3.88 -0.54 -4.43
C LEU A 46 3.58 0.92 -4.73
N ILE A 47 4.22 1.84 -4.01
CA ILE A 47 4.08 3.28 -4.22
C ILE A 47 4.69 3.69 -5.58
N ALA A 48 5.83 3.12 -5.96
CA ALA A 48 6.45 3.39 -7.26
C ALA A 48 5.55 2.91 -8.43
N LYS A 49 4.97 1.71 -8.30
CA LYS A 49 3.98 1.20 -9.27
C LYS A 49 2.74 2.10 -9.34
N PHE A 50 2.21 2.50 -8.17
CA PHE A 50 1.07 3.41 -8.09
C PHE A 50 1.34 4.76 -8.76
N ALA A 51 2.50 5.36 -8.47
CA ALA A 51 2.91 6.64 -9.04
C ALA A 51 3.11 6.58 -10.55
N SER A 52 3.53 5.41 -11.07
CA SER A 52 3.70 5.18 -12.50
C SER A 52 2.36 4.94 -13.24
N GLY A 53 1.23 4.90 -12.53
CA GLY A 53 -0.09 4.63 -13.10
C GLY A 53 -0.34 3.15 -13.43
N VAL A 54 0.52 2.25 -12.96
CA VAL A 54 0.37 0.81 -13.19
C VAL A 54 -0.74 0.26 -12.27
N PRO A 55 -1.71 -0.50 -12.79
CA PRO A 55 -2.71 -1.15 -11.95
C PRO A 55 -2.03 -2.17 -11.03
N ILE A 56 -2.35 -2.09 -9.74
CA ILE A 56 -1.75 -2.93 -8.67
C ILE A 56 -2.54 -4.24 -8.50
N ASP A 57 -3.58 -4.44 -9.30
CA ASP A 57 -4.48 -5.58 -9.16
C ASP A 57 -3.82 -6.90 -9.58
N PRO A 58 -3.94 -7.97 -8.75
CA PRO A 58 -3.38 -9.29 -9.06
C PRO A 58 -4.09 -10.01 -10.22
N LEU A 59 -5.15 -9.40 -10.77
CA LEU A 59 -5.94 -9.89 -11.90
C LEU A 59 -5.65 -9.09 -13.19
N ALA A 60 -4.70 -8.16 -13.18
CA ALA A 60 -4.36 -7.34 -14.34
C ALA A 60 -3.35 -8.00 -15.31
N ALA A 61 -3.28 -9.33 -15.34
CA ALA A 61 -2.51 -10.10 -16.31
C ALA A 61 -3.42 -10.73 -17.36
#